data_AF-A0A7I0JV16-F1
#
_entry.id   AF-A0A7I0JV16-F1
#
_cell.length_a   1.000
_cell.length_b   1.000
_cell.length_c   1.000
_cell.angle_alpha   90.00
_cell.angle_beta   90.00
_cell.angle_gamma   90.00
#
_symmetry.space_group_name_H-M   'P 1'
#
loop_
_entity.id
_entity.type
_entity.pdbx_description
1 polymer ?
#
loop_
_entity_poly.entity_id
_entity_poly.type
_entity_poly.pdbx_seq_one_letter_code
_entity_poly.pdbx_strand_id
1 'polypeptide(L)'
;MPRAGGVYSAPPGTKGNPNTTIESAKYNALVDDLVADANAARPVTAGGSGSSTAVGAADNLNAAGADMASAATVNLANTTGTLVNITGTVPITALGTVPAGAERDLVFAASLTFTHNATSLILPGGGNITTAAGDVARMRSLGGGNWRCVGYTRANGTPLAIAASSTIVTPTLTLKQSAAPTPTAEGDIQWDTDDNVLVVGDGAAQQIFVPLPSSAVAGDLLYLSGAKAYTRIPKGTAAQQLRMNAGATAPEWFTPDTSGIAKAWVSFTVSGSTVTVRKSFNVSSVVRNASMDYTINFTNAMADANYAVAGASKPQAATEAWGVAPFSVASLLVGSVRVITKPAGVSGDAEFVSVVIYD
;
A
#
# COMPACT_ATOMS: atom_id res chain seq x y z
N MET A 1 -41.50 62.94 7.65
CA MET A 1 -42.45 63.20 8.76
C MET A 1 -41.65 63.64 9.98
N PRO A 2 -42.01 64.74 10.67
CA PRO A 2 -41.25 65.21 11.84
C PRO A 2 -41.24 64.15 12.93
N ARG A 3 -40.04 63.72 13.33
CA ARG A 3 -39.81 62.75 14.41
C ARG A 3 -38.86 63.38 15.42
N ALA A 4 -39.19 63.30 16.70
CA ALA A 4 -38.30 63.67 17.80
C ALA A 4 -38.03 62.42 18.64
N GLY A 5 -36.76 62.03 18.80
CA GLY A 5 -36.41 60.80 19.53
C GLY A 5 -37.02 59.51 18.95
N GLY A 6 -37.32 59.48 17.65
CA GLY A 6 -37.95 58.33 16.99
C GLY A 6 -39.48 58.32 16.98
N VAL A 7 -40.13 59.12 17.83
CA VAL A 7 -41.58 59.25 17.91
C VAL A 7 -42.07 60.32 16.93
N TYR A 8 -43.05 59.97 16.11
CA TYR A 8 -43.78 60.88 15.23
C TYR A 8 -44.78 61.72 16.02
N SER A 9 -44.84 63.01 15.71
CA SER A 9 -45.87 63.93 16.18
C SER A 9 -46.44 64.67 14.98
N ALA A 10 -47.75 64.86 14.93
CA ALA A 10 -48.36 65.71 13.90
C ALA A 10 -47.74 67.12 13.94
N PRO A 11 -47.45 67.75 12.78
CA PRO A 11 -46.94 69.11 12.75
C PRO A 11 -47.83 70.09 13.53
N PRO A 12 -47.24 71.14 14.16
CA PRO A 12 -48.02 72.19 14.78
C PRO A 12 -49.01 72.81 13.79
N GLY A 13 -50.26 73.01 14.22
CA GLY A 13 -51.35 73.53 13.37
C GLY A 13 -52.06 72.50 12.49
N THR A 14 -51.66 71.22 12.54
CA THR A 14 -52.37 70.16 11.79
C THR A 14 -53.74 69.82 12.35
N LYS A 15 -54.03 70.06 13.62
CA LYS A 15 -55.37 69.81 14.18
C LYS A 15 -56.32 70.96 13.84
N GLY A 16 -57.54 70.63 13.46
CA GLY A 16 -58.61 71.60 13.18
C GLY A 16 -59.19 72.20 14.46
N ASN A 17 -59.65 73.45 14.37
CA ASN A 17 -60.28 74.18 15.48
C ASN A 17 -61.82 73.99 15.49
N PRO A 18 -62.47 73.91 16.66
CA PRO A 18 -63.93 73.87 16.78
C PRO A 18 -64.63 75.06 16.12
N ASN A 19 -65.88 74.89 15.69
CA ASN A 19 -66.74 75.92 15.11
C ASN A 19 -66.19 76.58 13.82
N THR A 20 -65.43 75.81 13.04
CA THR A 20 -64.97 76.21 11.69
C THR A 20 -65.66 75.36 10.62
N THR A 21 -65.40 75.64 9.34
CA THR A 21 -66.01 74.93 8.20
C THR A 21 -65.74 73.42 8.19
N ILE A 22 -64.66 72.96 8.83
CA ILE A 22 -64.30 71.54 8.91
C ILE A 22 -64.87 70.89 10.18
N GLU A 23 -65.30 69.63 10.09
CA GLU A 23 -65.67 68.80 11.25
C GLU A 23 -64.42 68.40 12.06
N SER A 24 -63.91 69.37 12.84
CA SER A 24 -62.64 69.26 13.57
C SER A 24 -62.51 68.02 14.46
N ALA A 25 -63.59 67.53 15.07
CA ALA A 25 -63.54 66.33 15.91
C ALA A 25 -63.16 65.06 15.11
N LYS A 26 -63.82 64.82 13.96
CA LYS A 26 -63.52 63.65 13.11
C LYS A 26 -62.14 63.77 12.47
N TYR A 27 -61.80 64.96 12.02
CA TYR A 27 -60.50 65.24 11.43
C TYR A 27 -59.36 65.04 12.44
N ASN A 28 -59.51 65.56 13.66
CA ASN A 28 -58.50 65.39 14.72
C ASN A 28 -58.38 63.92 15.15
N ALA A 29 -59.48 63.16 15.20
CA ALA A 29 -59.44 61.73 15.47
C ALA A 29 -58.68 60.94 14.38
N LEU A 30 -58.88 61.28 13.10
CA LEU A 30 -58.10 60.71 11.99
C LEU A 30 -56.61 61.05 12.11
N VAL A 31 -56.29 62.31 12.45
CA VAL A 31 -54.90 62.74 12.66
C VAL A 31 -54.27 61.96 13.82
N ASP A 32 -55.00 61.77 14.91
CA ASP A 32 -54.53 61.01 16.07
C ASP A 32 -54.35 59.52 15.75
N ASP A 33 -55.24 58.91 14.96
CA ASP A 33 -55.11 57.53 14.46
C ASP A 33 -53.86 57.35 13.59
N LEU A 34 -53.62 58.26 12.65
CA LEU A 34 -52.41 58.25 11.82
C LEU A 34 -51.13 58.47 12.65
N VAL A 35 -51.21 59.31 13.69
CA VAL A 35 -50.10 59.49 14.63
C VAL A 35 -49.83 58.21 15.41
N ALA A 36 -50.87 57.48 15.82
CA ALA A 36 -50.74 56.20 16.51
C ALA A 36 -50.16 55.11 15.60
N ASP A 37 -50.68 54.95 14.37
CA ASP A 37 -50.17 53.97 13.38
C ASP A 37 -48.70 54.20 13.05
N ALA A 38 -48.29 55.46 12.87
CA ALA A 38 -46.90 55.82 12.55
C ALA A 38 -45.89 55.57 13.70
N ASN A 39 -46.39 55.31 14.92
CA ASN A 39 -45.61 55.06 16.13
C ASN A 39 -45.75 53.63 16.68
N ALA A 40 -46.78 52.90 16.27
CA ALA A 40 -46.95 51.49 16.62
C ALA A 40 -46.00 50.59 15.81
N ALA A 41 -45.68 49.41 16.34
CA ALA A 41 -44.98 48.39 15.58
C ALA A 41 -45.86 47.96 14.39
N ARG A 42 -45.35 48.06 13.16
CA ARG A 42 -46.15 47.76 11.96
C ARG A 42 -46.50 46.26 11.90
N PRO A 43 -47.77 45.90 11.66
CA PRO A 43 -48.16 44.51 11.48
C PRO A 43 -47.53 43.93 10.21
N VAL A 44 -47.37 42.61 10.18
CA VAL A 44 -46.72 41.89 9.07
C VAL A 44 -47.36 42.19 7.72
N THR A 45 -48.70 42.33 7.68
CA THR A 45 -49.47 42.74 6.50
C THR A 45 -49.05 44.08 5.91
N ALA A 46 -48.57 45.00 6.76
CA ALA A 46 -48.10 46.33 6.36
C ALA A 46 -46.57 46.38 6.13
N GLY A 47 -45.86 45.31 6.47
CA GLY A 47 -44.39 45.20 6.48
C GLY A 47 -43.74 44.95 5.12
N GLY A 48 -44.50 45.03 4.02
CA GLY A 48 -43.96 44.94 2.66
C GLY A 48 -43.60 43.53 2.18
N SER A 49 -43.69 42.51 3.05
CA SER A 49 -43.51 41.10 2.66
C SER A 49 -44.72 40.53 1.91
N GLY A 50 -45.86 41.25 1.88
CA GLY A 50 -47.10 40.80 1.25
C GLY A 50 -47.84 39.66 1.99
N SER A 51 -47.38 39.28 3.18
CA SER A 51 -48.00 38.24 4.01
C SER A 51 -48.69 38.84 5.24
N SER A 52 -49.73 38.19 5.75
CA SER A 52 -50.37 38.53 7.02
C SER A 52 -49.88 37.69 8.20
N THR A 53 -48.97 36.73 7.95
CA THR A 53 -48.41 35.84 8.98
C THR A 53 -46.90 36.01 9.06
N ALA A 54 -46.35 35.87 10.27
CA ALA A 54 -44.90 35.95 10.47
C ALA A 54 -44.12 34.91 9.65
N VAL A 55 -44.64 33.68 9.58
CA VAL A 55 -44.03 32.59 8.78
C VAL A 55 -44.07 32.92 7.29
N GLY A 56 -45.24 33.30 6.75
CA GLY A 56 -45.32 33.64 5.32
C GLY A 56 -44.49 34.87 4.94
N ALA A 57 -44.28 35.82 5.86
CA ALA A 57 -43.36 36.92 5.63
C ALA A 57 -41.90 36.47 5.58
N ALA A 58 -41.51 35.54 6.46
CA ALA A 58 -40.17 34.94 6.43
C ALA A 58 -39.95 34.12 5.15
N ASP A 59 -40.95 33.33 4.71
CA ASP A 59 -40.88 32.54 3.47
C ASP A 59 -40.72 33.44 2.25
N ASN A 60 -41.48 34.55 2.18
CA ASN A 60 -41.37 35.52 1.09
C ASN A 60 -40.01 36.22 1.01
N LEU A 61 -39.28 36.32 2.13
CA LEU A 61 -37.91 36.83 2.17
C LEU A 61 -36.86 35.75 1.80
N ASN A 62 -37.24 34.48 1.79
CA ASN A 62 -36.38 33.33 1.49
C ASN A 62 -36.82 32.55 0.24
N ALA A 63 -37.44 33.26 -0.73
CA ALA A 63 -37.99 32.64 -1.93
C ALA A 63 -36.93 31.93 -2.78
N ALA A 64 -37.34 30.87 -3.47
CA ALA A 64 -36.55 30.25 -4.53
C ALA A 64 -36.49 31.18 -5.75
N GLY A 65 -35.29 31.40 -6.26
CA GLY A 65 -35.03 32.13 -7.50
C GLY A 65 -35.28 31.26 -8.72
N ALA A 66 -35.36 31.90 -9.89
CA ALA A 66 -35.34 31.20 -11.16
C ALA A 66 -34.00 30.45 -11.36
N ASP A 67 -34.05 29.35 -12.12
CA ASP A 67 -32.85 28.61 -12.52
C ASP A 67 -31.84 29.53 -13.22
N MET A 68 -30.57 29.43 -12.86
CA MET A 68 -29.48 30.15 -13.51
C MET A 68 -28.51 29.14 -14.13
N ALA A 69 -28.26 29.26 -15.43
CA ALA A 69 -27.23 28.45 -16.08
C ALA A 69 -25.84 28.85 -15.58
N SER A 70 -24.99 27.85 -15.37
CA SER A 70 -23.59 28.03 -15.05
C SER A 70 -22.85 28.73 -16.21
N ALA A 71 -21.91 29.58 -15.82
CA ALA A 71 -21.04 30.34 -16.70
C ALA A 71 -19.78 30.71 -15.90
N ALA A 72 -18.74 31.22 -16.56
CA ALA A 72 -17.55 31.73 -15.87
C ALA A 72 -17.92 32.74 -14.76
N THR A 73 -18.89 33.62 -15.03
CA THR A 73 -19.53 34.47 -14.01
C THR A 73 -21.02 34.22 -13.96
N VAL A 74 -21.51 33.71 -12.82
CA VAL A 74 -22.95 33.62 -12.53
C VAL A 74 -23.32 34.81 -11.66
N ASN A 75 -23.86 35.88 -12.23
CA ASN A 75 -24.12 37.10 -11.48
C ASN A 75 -25.33 36.97 -10.53
N LEU A 76 -25.07 36.65 -9.26
CA LEU A 76 -26.10 36.46 -8.22
C LEU A 76 -26.78 37.77 -7.78
N ALA A 77 -26.38 38.93 -8.30
CA ALA A 77 -27.18 40.15 -8.15
C ALA A 77 -28.50 40.09 -8.92
N ASN A 78 -28.57 39.23 -9.95
CA ASN A 78 -29.72 39.12 -10.84
C ASN A 78 -30.71 38.02 -10.42
N THR A 79 -30.43 37.28 -9.35
CA THR A 79 -31.35 36.26 -8.85
C THR A 79 -32.62 36.89 -8.32
N THR A 80 -33.75 36.19 -8.52
CA THR A 80 -35.05 36.57 -7.96
C THR A 80 -35.31 35.99 -6.56
N GLY A 81 -34.37 35.21 -6.01
CA GLY A 81 -34.49 34.56 -4.71
C GLY A 81 -33.16 34.22 -4.06
N THR A 82 -33.18 33.86 -2.77
CA THR A 82 -31.97 33.54 -1.99
C THR A 82 -31.50 32.11 -2.21
N LEU A 83 -32.40 31.21 -2.63
CA LEU A 83 -32.07 29.86 -3.09
C LEU A 83 -32.02 29.84 -4.62
N VAL A 84 -30.91 29.43 -5.21
CA VAL A 84 -30.69 29.44 -6.66
C VAL A 84 -30.31 28.06 -7.13
N ASN A 85 -31.05 27.53 -8.09
CA ASN A 85 -30.69 26.29 -8.76
C ASN A 85 -29.76 26.60 -9.94
N ILE A 86 -28.55 26.03 -9.91
CA ILE A 86 -27.50 26.22 -10.89
C ILE A 86 -27.55 25.07 -11.89
N THR A 87 -27.84 25.38 -13.15
CA THR A 87 -27.94 24.40 -14.24
C THR A 87 -26.71 24.42 -15.15
N GLY A 88 -26.57 23.46 -16.06
CA GLY A 88 -25.41 23.38 -16.98
C GLY A 88 -24.11 22.92 -16.33
N THR A 89 -23.03 22.91 -17.11
CA THR A 89 -21.75 22.27 -16.75
C THR A 89 -20.53 23.20 -16.91
N VAL A 90 -20.74 24.49 -17.14
CA VAL A 90 -19.64 25.45 -17.37
C VAL A 90 -18.94 25.74 -16.04
N PRO A 91 -17.60 25.74 -15.97
CA PRO A 91 -16.87 26.13 -14.77
C PRO A 91 -17.24 27.53 -14.27
N ILE A 92 -17.46 27.66 -12.98
CA ILE A 92 -17.76 28.94 -12.32
C ILE A 92 -16.51 29.47 -11.66
N THR A 93 -16.12 30.71 -11.98
CA THR A 93 -14.96 31.40 -11.40
C THR A 93 -15.34 32.66 -10.62
N ALA A 94 -16.57 33.16 -10.78
CA ALA A 94 -17.10 34.32 -10.05
C ALA A 94 -18.63 34.29 -9.91
N LEU A 95 -19.17 35.00 -8.91
CA LEU A 95 -20.60 35.05 -8.59
C LEU A 95 -21.23 36.46 -8.72
N GLY A 96 -20.54 37.39 -9.37
CA GLY A 96 -20.97 38.79 -9.49
C GLY A 96 -20.85 39.58 -8.19
N THR A 97 -21.37 40.80 -8.17
CA THR A 97 -21.20 41.75 -7.04
C THR A 97 -22.53 41.98 -6.32
N VAL A 98 -22.53 41.73 -5.02
CA VAL A 98 -23.66 41.98 -4.11
C VAL A 98 -23.09 42.63 -2.84
N PRO A 99 -23.86 43.41 -2.05
CA PRO A 99 -23.39 43.95 -0.78
C PRO A 99 -22.84 42.87 0.17
N ALA A 100 -21.82 43.24 0.93
CA ALA A 100 -21.23 42.37 1.95
C ALA A 100 -22.29 41.91 2.96
N GLY A 101 -22.26 40.63 3.31
CA GLY A 101 -23.22 40.00 4.22
C GLY A 101 -24.42 39.35 3.54
N ALA A 102 -24.66 39.59 2.25
CA ALA A 102 -25.72 38.88 1.52
C ALA A 102 -25.41 37.39 1.37
N GLU A 103 -26.41 36.54 1.62
CA GLU A 103 -26.29 35.09 1.50
C GLU A 103 -27.11 34.53 0.34
N ARG A 104 -26.56 33.50 -0.32
CA ARG A 104 -27.22 32.73 -1.37
C ARG A 104 -26.92 31.25 -1.17
N ASP A 105 -27.95 30.42 -1.22
CA ASP A 105 -27.81 28.97 -1.26
C ASP A 105 -27.87 28.54 -2.73
N LEU A 106 -26.82 27.86 -3.19
CA LEU A 106 -26.71 27.35 -4.55
C LEU A 106 -26.94 25.84 -4.53
N VAL A 107 -27.90 25.36 -5.32
CA VAL A 107 -28.13 23.93 -5.56
C VAL A 107 -27.61 23.59 -6.94
N PHE A 108 -26.68 22.65 -7.07
CA PHE A 108 -26.12 22.28 -8.38
C PHE A 108 -26.96 21.17 -9.02
N ALA A 109 -27.41 21.37 -10.26
CA ALA A 109 -28.20 20.37 -11.00
C ALA A 109 -27.33 19.38 -11.81
N ALA A 110 -26.04 19.67 -11.99
CA ALA A 110 -25.10 18.86 -12.78
C ALA A 110 -23.66 19.04 -12.27
N SER A 111 -22.72 18.30 -12.86
CA SER A 111 -21.30 18.42 -12.55
C SER A 111 -20.67 19.59 -13.31
N LEU A 112 -20.02 20.48 -12.56
CA LEU A 112 -19.18 21.56 -13.05
C LEU A 112 -17.96 21.71 -12.13
N THR A 113 -17.00 22.54 -12.54
CA THR A 113 -15.90 22.95 -11.64
C THR A 113 -16.26 24.26 -10.97
N PHE A 114 -16.43 24.24 -9.65
CA PHE A 114 -16.50 25.45 -8.84
C PHE A 114 -15.07 25.85 -8.47
N THR A 115 -14.59 26.95 -9.05
CA THR A 115 -13.16 27.25 -9.10
C THR A 115 -12.74 28.11 -7.92
N HIS A 116 -11.83 27.62 -7.10
CA HIS A 116 -11.33 28.33 -5.95
C HIS A 116 -10.40 29.49 -6.37
N ASN A 117 -10.59 30.64 -5.73
CA ASN A 117 -9.65 31.74 -5.70
C ASN A 117 -9.55 32.26 -4.25
N ALA A 118 -8.31 32.45 -3.76
CA ALA A 118 -8.06 32.83 -2.37
C ALA A 118 -8.67 34.18 -1.95
N THR A 119 -9.07 35.01 -2.92
CA THR A 119 -9.65 36.34 -2.70
C THR A 119 -11.11 36.40 -3.16
N SER A 120 -11.38 36.07 -4.42
CA SER A 120 -12.68 36.35 -5.05
C SER A 120 -13.72 35.24 -4.87
N LEU A 121 -13.29 33.99 -4.74
CA LEU A 121 -14.19 32.83 -4.62
C LEU A 121 -13.58 31.78 -3.70
N ILE A 122 -13.76 32.01 -2.40
CA ILE A 122 -13.11 31.26 -1.34
C ILE A 122 -13.95 30.02 -1.03
N LEU A 123 -13.44 28.86 -1.43
CA LEU A 123 -14.06 27.54 -1.20
C LEU A 123 -13.39 26.80 -0.02
N PRO A 124 -14.13 25.93 0.70
CA PRO A 124 -13.57 25.12 1.75
C PRO A 124 -12.44 24.21 1.23
N GLY A 125 -11.41 24.01 2.04
CA GLY A 125 -10.24 23.17 1.69
C GLY A 125 -9.22 23.84 0.76
N GLY A 126 -9.44 25.07 0.30
CA GLY A 126 -8.45 25.83 -0.47
C GLY A 126 -8.24 25.35 -1.91
N GLY A 127 -9.14 24.50 -2.42
CA GLY A 127 -9.06 23.91 -3.76
C GLY A 127 -10.39 23.97 -4.51
N ASN A 128 -10.34 23.68 -5.81
CA ASN A 128 -11.53 23.59 -6.65
C ASN A 128 -12.46 22.48 -6.13
N ILE A 129 -13.77 22.69 -6.28
CA ILE A 129 -14.77 21.66 -5.99
C ILE A 129 -15.39 21.22 -7.30
N THR A 130 -15.26 19.93 -7.63
CA THR A 130 -16.09 19.31 -8.66
C THR A 130 -17.45 19.02 -8.05
N THR A 131 -18.49 19.70 -8.55
CA THR A 131 -19.86 19.53 -8.06
C THR A 131 -20.47 18.25 -8.63
N ALA A 132 -21.55 17.79 -8.00
CA ALA A 132 -22.47 16.81 -8.56
C ALA A 132 -23.92 17.33 -8.45
N ALA A 133 -24.83 16.67 -9.15
CA ALA A 133 -26.25 16.96 -9.02
C ALA A 133 -26.71 16.77 -7.56
N GLY A 134 -27.42 17.76 -7.02
CA GLY A 134 -27.92 17.80 -5.64
C GLY A 134 -26.94 18.38 -4.62
N ASP A 135 -25.70 18.72 -4.99
CA ASP A 135 -24.78 19.39 -4.07
C ASP A 135 -25.30 20.79 -3.71
N VAL A 136 -25.06 21.23 -2.47
CA VAL A 136 -25.51 22.53 -1.97
C VAL A 136 -24.34 23.34 -1.42
N ALA A 137 -24.17 24.57 -1.90
CA ALA A 137 -23.20 25.54 -1.40
C ALA A 137 -23.89 26.77 -0.79
N ARG A 138 -23.59 27.08 0.47
CA ARG A 138 -23.98 28.33 1.11
C ARG A 138 -22.91 29.38 0.92
N MET A 139 -23.25 30.42 0.17
CA MET A 139 -22.34 31.49 -0.22
C MET A 139 -22.68 32.78 0.52
N ARG A 140 -21.67 33.41 1.11
CA ARG A 140 -21.78 34.74 1.73
C ARG A 140 -20.91 35.72 0.95
N SER A 141 -21.51 36.83 0.53
CA SER A 141 -20.77 37.91 -0.13
C SER A 141 -19.91 38.67 0.89
N LEU A 142 -18.69 38.99 0.51
CA LEU A 142 -17.79 39.88 1.24
C LEU A 142 -17.76 41.29 0.62
N GLY A 143 -18.61 41.56 -0.38
CA GLY A 143 -18.59 42.80 -1.17
C GLY A 143 -17.54 42.78 -2.29
N GLY A 144 -17.69 43.71 -3.25
CA GLY A 144 -16.71 43.90 -4.34
C GLY A 144 -16.52 42.70 -5.27
N GLY A 145 -17.49 41.79 -5.34
CA GLY A 145 -17.40 40.57 -6.15
C GLY A 145 -16.74 39.39 -5.43
N ASN A 146 -16.36 39.55 -4.16
CA ASN A 146 -15.74 38.51 -3.35
C ASN A 146 -16.80 37.66 -2.64
N TRP A 147 -16.63 36.35 -2.66
CA TRP A 147 -17.55 35.40 -2.05
C TRP A 147 -16.81 34.36 -1.24
N ARG A 148 -17.37 34.00 -0.08
CA ARG A 148 -16.92 32.88 0.73
C ARG A 148 -18.02 31.83 0.83
N CYS A 149 -17.68 30.61 0.49
CA CYS A 149 -18.49 29.45 0.81
C CYS A 149 -18.36 29.17 2.31
N VAL A 150 -19.45 29.33 3.05
CA VAL A 150 -19.49 29.11 4.52
C VAL A 150 -20.00 27.72 4.88
N GLY A 151 -20.53 26.98 3.91
CA GLY A 151 -20.90 25.58 4.05
C GLY A 151 -21.08 24.94 2.67
N TYR A 152 -20.62 23.70 2.52
CA TYR A 152 -20.85 22.91 1.32
C TYR A 152 -21.20 21.49 1.74
N THR A 153 -22.34 20.99 1.25
CA THR A 153 -22.82 19.64 1.52
C THR A 153 -22.93 18.88 0.22
N ARG A 154 -22.23 17.75 0.10
CA ARG A 154 -22.43 16.85 -1.03
C ARG A 154 -23.71 16.07 -0.88
N ALA A 155 -24.44 15.87 -1.97
CA ALA A 155 -25.65 15.06 -1.97
C ALA A 155 -25.40 13.63 -1.47
N ASN A 156 -24.23 13.07 -1.77
CA ASN A 156 -23.82 11.73 -1.37
C ASN A 156 -23.22 11.62 0.04
N GLY A 157 -23.13 12.73 0.79
CA GLY A 157 -22.59 12.76 2.16
C GLY A 157 -21.08 12.54 2.28
N THR A 158 -20.34 12.42 1.17
CA THR A 158 -18.88 12.21 1.22
C THR A 158 -18.14 13.49 1.63
N PRO A 159 -17.09 13.40 2.47
CA PRO A 159 -16.35 14.56 2.96
C PRO A 159 -15.61 15.28 1.82
N LEU A 160 -15.55 16.62 1.89
CA LEU A 160 -14.90 17.48 0.87
C LEU A 160 -13.43 17.17 0.64
N ALA A 161 -12.73 16.86 1.72
CA ALA A 161 -11.37 16.37 1.72
C ALA A 161 -11.21 15.35 2.87
N ILE A 162 -10.33 14.37 2.67
CA ILE A 162 -9.83 13.50 3.74
C ILE A 162 -8.57 14.17 4.28
N ALA A 163 -8.44 14.27 5.61
CA ALA A 163 -7.25 14.88 6.22
C ALA A 163 -5.99 14.09 5.84
N ALA A 164 -4.90 14.79 5.54
CA ALA A 164 -3.61 14.17 5.25
C ALA A 164 -3.17 13.27 6.43
N SER A 165 -2.57 12.13 6.12
CA SER A 165 -2.05 11.17 7.11
C SER A 165 -3.09 10.59 8.07
N SER A 166 -4.37 10.58 7.68
CA SER A 166 -5.42 9.89 8.45
C SER A 166 -5.12 8.39 8.55
N THR A 167 -5.07 7.84 9.76
CA THR A 167 -5.10 6.39 9.95
C THR A 167 -6.51 5.88 9.62
N ILE A 168 -6.59 4.89 8.72
CA ILE A 168 -7.85 4.21 8.42
C ILE A 168 -8.12 3.20 9.55
N VAL A 169 -9.13 3.45 10.38
CA VAL A 169 -9.50 2.61 11.54
C VAL A 169 -10.72 1.72 11.23
N THR A 170 -11.02 1.47 9.96
CA THR A 170 -12.10 0.57 9.55
C THR A 170 -11.63 -0.89 9.60
N PRO A 171 -12.51 -1.85 9.90
CA PRO A 171 -12.14 -3.28 9.92
C PRO A 171 -11.78 -3.81 8.52
N THR A 172 -12.16 -3.08 7.47
CA THR A 172 -11.91 -3.45 6.08
C THR A 172 -11.37 -2.26 5.28
N LEU A 173 -10.48 -2.55 4.34
CA LEU A 173 -9.99 -1.62 3.33
C LEU A 173 -10.20 -2.28 1.96
N THR A 174 -10.99 -1.64 1.10
CA THR A 174 -11.14 -2.08 -0.29
C THR A 174 -10.20 -1.27 -1.17
N LEU A 175 -9.31 -1.95 -1.87
CA LEU A 175 -8.35 -1.35 -2.81
C LEU A 175 -8.94 -1.31 -4.22
N LYS A 176 -8.27 -0.58 -5.13
CA LYS A 176 -8.55 -0.70 -6.57
C LYS A 176 -8.31 -2.15 -6.99
N GLN A 177 -9.17 -2.69 -7.84
CA GLN A 177 -9.11 -4.10 -8.26
C GLN A 177 -8.93 -4.20 -9.77
N SER A 178 -8.09 -5.14 -10.19
CA SER A 178 -7.86 -5.48 -11.59
C SER A 178 -7.43 -6.96 -11.67
N ALA A 179 -7.71 -7.64 -12.78
CA ALA A 179 -7.13 -8.96 -13.08
C ALA A 179 -5.76 -8.85 -13.80
N ALA A 180 -5.33 -7.62 -14.09
CA ALA A 180 -4.01 -7.35 -14.65
C ALA A 180 -3.57 -5.96 -14.17
N PRO A 181 -3.33 -5.77 -12.85
CA PRO A 181 -2.94 -4.49 -12.31
C PRO A 181 -1.58 -4.06 -12.89
N THR A 182 -1.52 -2.80 -13.34
CA THR A 182 -0.29 -2.19 -13.88
C THR A 182 0.04 -0.83 -13.25
N PRO A 183 -0.01 -0.67 -11.92
CA PRO A 183 0.33 0.60 -11.29
C PRO A 183 1.83 0.90 -11.49
N THR A 184 2.14 2.12 -11.93
CA THR A 184 3.52 2.62 -12.03
C THR A 184 3.75 3.87 -11.19
N ALA A 185 2.68 4.62 -10.89
CA ALA A 185 2.77 5.79 -10.02
C ALA A 185 3.06 5.36 -8.57
N GLU A 186 3.96 6.08 -7.91
CA GLU A 186 4.33 5.80 -6.52
C GLU A 186 3.09 5.83 -5.61
N GLY A 187 2.89 4.75 -4.84
CA GLY A 187 1.77 4.63 -3.92
C GLY A 187 0.43 4.28 -4.59
N ASP A 188 0.40 4.04 -5.90
CA ASP A 188 -0.76 3.39 -6.52
C ASP A 188 -0.79 1.90 -6.15
N ILE A 189 -1.76 1.53 -5.32
CA ILE A 189 -1.93 0.16 -4.80
C ILE A 189 -3.18 -0.48 -5.44
N GLN A 190 -3.01 -1.67 -6.01
CA GLN A 190 -4.08 -2.45 -6.64
C GLN A 190 -4.06 -3.91 -6.15
N TRP A 191 -5.24 -4.47 -5.92
CA TRP A 191 -5.44 -5.90 -5.68
C TRP A 191 -5.58 -6.63 -7.02
N ASP A 192 -4.80 -7.69 -7.17
CA ASP A 192 -4.83 -8.57 -8.32
C ASP A 192 -5.85 -9.69 -8.12
N THR A 193 -7.00 -9.59 -8.81
CA THR A 193 -8.18 -10.39 -8.47
C THR A 193 -8.07 -11.88 -8.82
N ASP A 194 -7.23 -12.24 -9.77
CA ASP A 194 -7.01 -13.63 -10.20
C ASP A 194 -5.74 -14.25 -9.59
N ASP A 195 -4.68 -13.46 -9.42
CA ASP A 195 -3.42 -13.91 -8.81
C ASP A 195 -3.40 -13.82 -7.26
N ASN A 196 -4.36 -13.12 -6.65
CA ASN A 196 -4.46 -12.90 -5.19
C ASN A 196 -3.22 -12.22 -4.58
N VAL A 197 -2.67 -11.24 -5.29
CA VAL A 197 -1.48 -10.48 -4.86
C VAL A 197 -1.79 -9.00 -4.73
N LEU A 198 -0.94 -8.31 -3.98
CA LEU A 198 -0.94 -6.85 -3.92
C LEU A 198 0.12 -6.31 -4.87
N VAL A 199 -0.26 -5.39 -5.77
CA VAL A 199 0.65 -4.73 -6.71
C VAL A 199 0.72 -3.25 -6.41
N VAL A 200 1.93 -2.72 -6.29
CA VAL A 200 2.21 -1.34 -5.88
C VAL A 200 3.10 -0.67 -6.91
N GLY A 201 2.73 0.52 -7.38
CA GLY A 201 3.63 1.34 -8.19
C GLY A 201 4.70 1.99 -7.32
N ASP A 202 5.94 2.01 -7.79
CA ASP A 202 7.09 2.60 -7.10
C ASP A 202 7.65 3.86 -7.78
N GLY A 203 6.89 4.42 -8.73
CA GLY A 203 7.28 5.59 -9.52
C GLY A 203 8.03 5.26 -10.81
N ALA A 204 8.52 4.02 -10.97
CA ALA A 204 9.20 3.55 -12.18
C ALA A 204 8.62 2.24 -12.75
N ALA A 205 8.21 1.33 -11.87
CA ALA A 205 7.73 -0.01 -12.18
C ALA A 205 6.70 -0.48 -11.13
N GLN A 206 6.55 -1.80 -11.02
CA GLN A 206 5.66 -2.47 -10.07
C GLN A 206 6.49 -3.22 -9.02
N GLN A 207 6.01 -3.19 -7.78
CA GLN A 207 6.37 -4.11 -6.73
C GLN A 207 5.20 -5.05 -6.45
N ILE A 208 5.46 -6.36 -6.44
CA ILE A 208 4.45 -7.38 -6.22
C ILE A 208 4.70 -8.06 -4.88
N PHE A 209 3.69 -8.02 -4.01
CA PHE A 209 3.69 -8.71 -2.72
C PHE A 209 2.84 -9.96 -2.84
N VAL A 210 3.52 -11.10 -2.92
CA VAL A 210 2.90 -12.42 -3.00
C VAL A 210 2.63 -12.93 -1.58
N PRO A 211 1.40 -13.40 -1.27
CA PRO A 211 1.11 -13.96 0.04
C PRO A 211 1.89 -15.26 0.29
N LEU A 212 2.21 -15.53 1.54
CA LEU A 212 2.74 -16.83 1.93
C LEU A 212 1.68 -17.93 1.72
N PRO A 213 2.06 -19.14 1.28
CA PRO A 213 1.14 -20.26 1.27
C PRO A 213 0.57 -20.52 2.66
N SER A 214 -0.72 -20.80 2.77
CA SER A 214 -1.41 -21.03 4.05
C SER A 214 -0.87 -22.22 4.85
N SER A 215 -0.15 -23.13 4.21
CA SER A 215 0.50 -24.29 4.82
C SER A 215 1.94 -24.04 5.29
N ALA A 216 2.48 -22.83 5.10
CA ALA A 216 3.86 -22.51 5.47
C ALA A 216 4.05 -22.55 6.99
N VAL A 217 5.12 -23.24 7.42
CA VAL A 217 5.56 -23.36 8.81
C VAL A 217 7.05 -23.08 8.95
N ALA A 218 7.51 -22.91 10.19
CA ALA A 218 8.91 -22.60 10.47
C ALA A 218 9.87 -23.69 9.94
N GLY A 219 10.90 -23.24 9.21
CA GLY A 219 11.94 -24.09 8.62
C GLY A 219 11.65 -24.56 7.19
N ASP A 220 10.47 -24.27 6.65
CA ASP A 220 10.18 -24.58 5.26
C ASP A 220 10.99 -23.74 4.28
N LEU A 221 11.15 -24.28 3.07
CA LEU A 221 11.70 -23.54 1.95
C LEU A 221 10.56 -23.13 1.01
N LEU A 222 10.56 -21.87 0.59
CA LEU A 222 9.64 -21.36 -0.42
C LEU A 222 10.42 -21.11 -1.70
N TYR A 223 9.87 -21.54 -2.82
CA TYR A 223 10.41 -21.23 -4.14
C TYR A 223 9.32 -20.63 -5.03
N LEU A 224 9.74 -19.82 -6.00
CA LEU A 224 8.83 -19.30 -7.03
C LEU A 224 8.49 -20.42 -8.00
N SER A 225 7.24 -20.87 -7.99
CA SER A 225 6.69 -21.84 -8.94
C SER A 225 6.01 -21.17 -10.13
N GLY A 226 5.83 -19.85 -10.06
CA GLY A 226 5.30 -18.98 -11.10
C GLY A 226 5.68 -17.53 -10.82
N ALA A 227 5.37 -16.61 -11.73
CA ALA A 227 5.77 -15.20 -11.61
C ALA A 227 5.24 -14.50 -10.34
N LYS A 228 4.08 -14.94 -9.85
CA LYS A 228 3.38 -14.36 -8.68
C LYS A 228 2.93 -15.44 -7.68
N ALA A 229 3.62 -16.58 -7.65
CA ALA A 229 3.20 -17.73 -6.84
C ALA A 229 4.40 -18.37 -6.15
N TYR A 230 4.36 -18.40 -4.82
CA TYR A 230 5.24 -19.22 -4.01
C TYR A 230 4.67 -20.62 -3.84
N THR A 231 5.51 -21.63 -4.02
CA THR A 231 5.22 -23.00 -3.60
C THR A 231 6.12 -23.38 -2.43
N ARG A 232 5.52 -24.10 -1.47
CA ARG A 232 6.16 -24.60 -0.28
C ARG A 232 6.83 -25.95 -0.54
N ILE A 233 8.09 -26.08 -0.16
CA ILE A 233 8.75 -27.36 0.06
C ILE A 233 8.90 -27.53 1.58
N PRO A 234 8.25 -28.55 2.19
CA PRO A 234 8.41 -28.84 3.62
C PRO A 234 9.90 -28.97 3.97
N LYS A 235 10.30 -28.58 5.17
CA LYS A 235 11.69 -28.82 5.62
C LYS A 235 12.13 -30.28 5.41
N GLY A 236 13.35 -30.47 4.93
CA GLY A 236 13.93 -31.80 4.71
C GLY A 236 14.31 -32.50 6.00
N THR A 237 14.65 -33.79 5.89
CA THR A 237 15.23 -34.57 6.98
C THR A 237 16.77 -34.46 6.99
N ALA A 238 17.40 -34.99 8.03
CA ALA A 238 18.85 -34.90 8.19
C ALA A 238 19.60 -35.45 6.97
N ALA A 239 20.68 -34.76 6.59
CA ALA A 239 21.56 -35.06 5.45
C ALA A 239 20.91 -35.00 4.05
N GLN A 240 19.62 -34.63 3.94
CA GLN A 240 19.04 -34.33 2.64
C GLN A 240 19.64 -33.05 2.06
N GLN A 241 19.83 -33.05 0.75
CA GLN A 241 20.27 -31.90 -0.02
C GLN A 241 19.16 -31.45 -0.95
N LEU A 242 19.10 -30.15 -1.22
CA LEU A 242 18.20 -29.61 -2.21
C LEU A 242 18.80 -29.81 -3.60
N ARG A 243 18.01 -30.32 -4.53
CA ARG A 243 18.36 -30.40 -5.95
C ARG A 243 17.17 -30.02 -6.82
N MET A 244 17.39 -29.85 -8.12
CA MET A 244 16.28 -29.89 -9.08
C MET A 244 15.87 -31.34 -9.32
N ASN A 245 14.56 -31.58 -9.43
CA ASN A 245 14.04 -32.88 -9.81
C ASN A 245 14.50 -33.28 -11.22
N ALA A 246 14.36 -34.56 -11.57
CA ALA A 246 14.85 -35.09 -12.85
C ALA A 246 14.26 -34.37 -14.08
N GLY A 247 13.05 -33.81 -13.94
CA GLY A 247 12.38 -33.03 -15.00
C GLY A 247 12.74 -31.54 -15.04
N ALA A 248 13.58 -31.05 -14.13
CA ALA A 248 13.91 -29.63 -13.96
C ALA A 248 12.69 -28.71 -13.81
N THR A 249 11.58 -29.22 -13.25
CA THR A 249 10.33 -28.49 -13.05
C THR A 249 10.17 -27.95 -11.63
N ALA A 250 10.86 -28.54 -10.65
CA ALA A 250 10.79 -28.10 -9.25
C ALA A 250 12.06 -28.49 -8.47
N PRO A 251 12.41 -27.74 -7.42
CA PRO A 251 13.34 -28.22 -6.43
C PRO A 251 12.73 -29.37 -5.62
N GLU A 252 13.55 -30.31 -5.18
CA GLU A 252 13.16 -31.42 -4.32
C GLU A 252 14.26 -31.74 -3.30
N TRP A 253 13.85 -32.35 -2.18
CA TRP A 253 14.80 -32.97 -1.26
C TRP A 253 15.25 -34.31 -1.82
N PHE A 254 16.55 -34.53 -1.77
CA PHE A 254 17.17 -35.78 -2.17
C PHE A 254 18.16 -36.23 -1.11
N THR A 255 18.21 -37.54 -0.88
CA THR A 255 19.25 -38.15 -0.05
C THR A 255 20.38 -38.59 -0.97
N PRO A 256 21.57 -37.96 -0.89
CA PRO A 256 22.73 -38.39 -1.68
C PRO A 256 23.08 -39.84 -1.36
N ASP A 257 23.27 -40.64 -2.41
CA ASP A 257 23.88 -41.96 -2.24
C ASP A 257 25.35 -41.76 -1.85
N THR A 258 25.72 -42.24 -0.66
CA THR A 258 27.09 -42.17 -0.15
C THR A 258 27.88 -43.46 -0.39
N SER A 259 27.32 -44.43 -1.12
CA SER A 259 27.97 -45.71 -1.44
C SER A 259 29.14 -45.54 -2.42
N GLY A 260 29.15 -44.46 -3.23
CA GLY A 260 30.20 -44.20 -4.23
C GLY A 260 31.37 -43.32 -3.77
N ILE A 261 31.38 -42.84 -2.52
CA ILE A 261 32.44 -41.94 -2.02
C ILE A 261 33.45 -42.71 -1.17
N ALA A 262 34.74 -42.39 -1.33
CA ALA A 262 35.81 -42.99 -0.56
C ALA A 262 35.62 -42.74 0.94
N LYS A 263 35.59 -43.80 1.75
CA LYS A 263 35.46 -43.73 3.21
C LYS A 263 36.80 -43.55 3.93
N ALA A 264 37.90 -43.91 3.28
CA ALA A 264 39.25 -43.54 3.67
C ALA A 264 40.15 -43.45 2.44
N TRP A 265 41.19 -42.62 2.50
CA TRP A 265 42.26 -42.65 1.51
C TRP A 265 43.55 -42.10 2.11
N VAL A 266 44.69 -42.56 1.59
CA VAL A 266 46.01 -42.10 2.01
C VAL A 266 46.97 -42.09 0.83
N SER A 267 47.75 -41.02 0.74
CA SER A 267 48.96 -40.96 -0.08
C SER A 267 50.16 -40.81 0.84
N PHE A 268 51.16 -41.67 0.67
CA PHE A 268 52.38 -41.66 1.46
C PHE A 268 53.60 -41.94 0.60
N THR A 269 54.76 -41.49 1.07
CA THR A 269 56.05 -41.92 0.53
C THR A 269 56.76 -42.87 1.47
N VAL A 270 57.66 -43.68 0.91
CA VAL A 270 58.53 -44.56 1.67
C VAL A 270 59.98 -44.30 1.27
N SER A 271 60.82 -44.01 2.26
CA SER A 271 62.27 -43.85 2.07
C SER A 271 63.00 -44.63 3.15
N GLY A 272 63.75 -45.66 2.73
CA GLY A 272 64.28 -46.66 3.66
C GLY A 272 63.15 -47.36 4.42
N SER A 273 63.15 -47.26 5.75
CA SER A 273 62.07 -47.79 6.61
C SER A 273 61.06 -46.74 7.06
N THR A 274 61.19 -45.49 6.61
CA THR A 274 60.36 -44.37 7.05
C THR A 274 59.17 -44.19 6.10
N VAL A 275 57.95 -44.23 6.66
CA VAL A 275 56.72 -43.88 5.96
C VAL A 275 56.35 -42.44 6.28
N THR A 276 56.18 -41.62 5.24
CA THR A 276 55.76 -40.23 5.38
C THR A 276 54.40 -40.05 4.71
N VAL A 277 53.35 -39.87 5.52
CA VAL A 277 52.02 -39.53 5.00
C VAL A 277 52.06 -38.13 4.40
N ARG A 278 51.69 -38.04 3.12
CA ARG A 278 51.61 -36.77 2.39
C ARG A 278 50.27 -36.10 2.62
N LYS A 279 49.19 -36.88 2.49
CA LYS A 279 47.81 -36.45 2.74
C LYS A 279 46.92 -37.66 2.97
N SER A 280 45.88 -37.50 3.78
CA SER A 280 44.92 -38.57 4.05
C SER A 280 43.54 -38.03 4.40
N PHE A 281 42.56 -38.94 4.35
CA PHE A 281 41.23 -38.81 4.93
C PHE A 281 40.90 -40.11 5.67
N ASN A 282 40.38 -39.98 6.89
CA ASN A 282 40.05 -41.10 7.78
C ASN A 282 41.22 -42.09 8.01
N VAL A 283 42.46 -41.62 8.08
CA VAL A 283 43.65 -42.43 8.38
C VAL A 283 44.41 -41.81 9.53
N SER A 284 44.65 -42.58 10.59
CA SER A 284 45.36 -42.18 11.79
C SER A 284 46.87 -42.42 11.69
N SER A 285 47.28 -43.48 10.98
CA SER A 285 48.69 -43.78 10.73
C SER A 285 48.87 -44.79 9.59
N VAL A 286 50.07 -44.83 9.02
CA VAL A 286 50.51 -45.90 8.13
C VAL A 286 51.78 -46.50 8.72
N VAL A 287 51.73 -47.79 9.04
CA VAL A 287 52.84 -48.54 9.64
C VAL A 287 53.41 -49.48 8.61
N ARG A 288 54.74 -49.43 8.43
CA ARG A 288 55.45 -50.41 7.60
C ARG A 288 55.68 -51.68 8.42
N ASN A 289 55.15 -52.81 7.96
CA ASN A 289 55.35 -54.12 8.61
C ASN A 289 56.62 -54.81 8.07
N ALA A 290 56.80 -54.73 6.75
CA ALA A 290 57.93 -55.29 6.01
C ALA A 290 58.07 -54.52 4.69
N SER A 291 59.01 -54.94 3.83
CA SER A 291 59.10 -54.34 2.50
C SER A 291 57.83 -54.60 1.69
N MET A 292 57.29 -53.54 1.08
CA MET A 292 56.05 -53.47 0.30
C MET A 292 54.76 -53.80 1.08
N ASP A 293 54.82 -53.82 2.42
CA ASP A 293 53.74 -54.26 3.29
C ASP A 293 53.44 -53.21 4.36
N TYR A 294 52.22 -52.68 4.30
CA TYR A 294 51.81 -51.54 5.11
C TYR A 294 50.46 -51.78 5.77
N THR A 295 50.35 -51.45 7.05
CA THR A 295 49.06 -51.35 7.74
C THR A 295 48.62 -49.90 7.76
N ILE A 296 47.45 -49.62 7.18
CA ILE A 296 46.78 -48.33 7.20
C ILE A 296 45.75 -48.39 8.32
N ASN A 297 45.97 -47.62 9.39
CA ASN A 297 45.04 -47.54 10.52
C ASN A 297 44.05 -46.42 10.27
N PHE A 298 42.75 -46.68 10.45
CA PHE A 298 41.71 -45.68 10.27
C PHE A 298 41.61 -44.78 11.51
N THR A 299 41.12 -43.55 11.33
CA THR A 299 40.80 -42.66 12.47
C THR A 299 39.45 -43.03 13.07
N ASN A 300 38.45 -43.23 12.22
CA ASN A 300 37.14 -43.77 12.55
C ASN A 300 37.01 -45.14 11.90
N ALA A 301 36.52 -46.13 12.65
CA ALA A 301 36.33 -47.48 12.14
C ALA A 301 35.30 -47.50 10.99
N MET A 302 35.54 -48.35 9.99
CA MET A 302 34.55 -48.73 8.98
C MET A 302 33.37 -49.45 9.64
N ALA A 303 32.20 -49.43 8.99
CA ALA A 303 31.00 -50.05 9.52
C ALA A 303 31.17 -51.57 9.69
N ASP A 304 31.82 -52.22 8.73
CA ASP A 304 32.23 -53.62 8.78
C ASP A 304 33.54 -53.85 7.99
N ALA A 305 33.90 -55.11 7.74
CA ALA A 305 35.13 -55.52 7.05
C ALA A 305 34.93 -55.82 5.54
N ASN A 306 33.76 -55.53 4.96
CA ASN A 306 33.37 -55.85 3.58
C ASN A 306 33.66 -54.70 2.60
N TYR A 307 34.61 -53.83 2.92
CA TYR A 307 35.01 -52.70 2.08
C TYR A 307 35.98 -53.09 0.97
N ALA A 308 35.96 -52.35 -0.13
CA ALA A 308 36.88 -52.49 -1.26
C ALA A 308 38.12 -51.60 -1.09
N VAL A 309 39.28 -52.13 -1.50
CA VAL A 309 40.55 -51.40 -1.49
C VAL A 309 41.06 -51.31 -2.92
N ALA A 310 41.35 -50.10 -3.36
CA ALA A 310 41.99 -49.83 -4.64
C ALA A 310 43.16 -48.88 -4.45
N GLY A 311 44.16 -48.98 -5.31
CA GLY A 311 45.30 -48.08 -5.24
C GLY A 311 46.38 -48.40 -6.24
N ALA A 312 47.35 -47.51 -6.30
CA ALA A 312 48.54 -47.66 -7.11
C ALA A 312 49.77 -47.27 -6.30
N SER A 313 50.90 -47.84 -6.67
CA SER A 313 52.19 -47.51 -6.12
C SER A 313 53.26 -47.46 -7.22
N LYS A 314 54.38 -46.80 -6.92
CA LYS A 314 55.47 -46.61 -7.89
C LYS A 314 56.84 -46.63 -7.19
N PRO A 315 57.84 -47.36 -7.70
CA PRO A 315 59.22 -47.28 -7.24
C PRO A 315 59.97 -46.06 -7.81
N GLN A 316 61.07 -45.68 -7.15
CA GLN A 316 61.83 -44.45 -7.40
C GLN A 316 62.42 -44.30 -8.82
N ALA A 317 62.68 -45.42 -9.52
CA ALA A 317 63.41 -45.42 -10.78
C ALA A 317 62.72 -46.18 -11.94
N ALA A 318 61.49 -46.67 -11.78
CA ALA A 318 60.80 -47.41 -12.85
C ALA A 318 59.69 -46.59 -13.52
N THR A 319 59.46 -46.88 -14.80
CA THR A 319 58.33 -46.37 -15.61
C THR A 319 57.01 -47.09 -15.32
N GLU A 320 57.04 -48.17 -14.54
CA GLU A 320 55.87 -49.03 -14.27
C GLU A 320 55.15 -48.65 -12.98
N ALA A 321 53.82 -48.69 -13.02
CA ALA A 321 52.96 -48.58 -11.84
C ALA A 321 52.60 -49.97 -11.32
N TRP A 322 52.61 -50.15 -10.01
CA TRP A 322 52.20 -51.38 -9.34
C TRP A 322 50.81 -51.21 -8.70
N GLY A 323 50.04 -52.30 -8.67
CA GLY A 323 48.75 -52.32 -7.98
C GLY A 323 48.90 -52.35 -6.46
N VAL A 324 47.87 -51.88 -5.76
CA VAL A 324 47.70 -52.09 -4.33
C VAL A 324 46.57 -53.11 -4.14
N ALA A 325 46.83 -54.13 -3.32
CA ALA A 325 45.81 -55.11 -2.93
C ALA A 325 45.83 -55.31 -1.41
N PRO A 326 44.71 -55.75 -0.80
CA PRO A 326 44.73 -56.26 0.57
C PRO A 326 45.76 -57.39 0.71
N PHE A 327 46.47 -57.44 1.82
CA PHE A 327 47.43 -58.52 2.10
C PHE A 327 46.74 -59.89 2.14
N SER A 328 45.52 -59.92 2.67
CA SER A 328 44.59 -61.04 2.63
C SER A 328 43.16 -60.56 2.92
N VAL A 329 42.14 -61.40 2.69
CA VAL A 329 40.75 -61.07 3.08
C VAL A 329 40.65 -60.84 4.60
N ALA A 330 41.39 -61.61 5.40
CA ALA A 330 41.43 -61.46 6.86
C ALA A 330 42.15 -60.17 7.33
N SER A 331 42.81 -59.44 6.42
CA SER A 331 43.48 -58.19 6.74
C SER A 331 42.59 -56.95 6.59
N LEU A 332 41.36 -57.12 6.12
CA LEU A 332 40.32 -56.11 6.14
C LEU A 332 39.71 -56.10 7.54
N LEU A 333 40.02 -55.10 8.36
CA LEU A 333 39.49 -54.95 9.71
C LEU A 333 38.78 -53.60 9.80
N VAL A 334 37.74 -53.53 10.64
CA VAL A 334 36.99 -52.28 10.86
C VAL A 334 37.90 -51.10 11.23
N GLY A 335 39.00 -51.33 11.95
CA GLY A 335 39.93 -50.27 12.37
C GLY A 335 41.16 -50.07 11.47
N SER A 336 41.43 -50.97 10.52
CA SER A 336 42.66 -50.91 9.73
C SER A 336 42.61 -51.85 8.52
N VAL A 337 43.41 -51.55 7.50
CA VAL A 337 43.70 -52.50 6.43
C VAL A 337 45.19 -52.73 6.25
N ARG A 338 45.62 -53.99 6.12
CA ARG A 338 46.97 -54.31 5.66
C ARG A 338 46.97 -54.45 4.14
N VAL A 339 47.83 -53.71 3.48
CA VAL A 339 47.97 -53.70 2.02
C VAL A 339 49.36 -54.13 1.60
N ILE A 340 49.43 -54.73 0.42
CA ILE A 340 50.68 -55.04 -0.27
C ILE A 340 50.73 -54.30 -1.60
N THR A 341 51.92 -53.82 -1.96
CA THR A 341 52.14 -53.01 -3.17
C THR A 341 52.88 -53.75 -4.28
N LYS A 342 53.08 -55.07 -4.15
CA LYS A 342 54.00 -55.83 -5.02
C LYS A 342 53.36 -56.49 -6.25
N PRO A 343 54.08 -56.54 -7.38
CA PRO A 343 54.04 -57.64 -8.34
C PRO A 343 54.91 -58.82 -7.87
N ALA A 344 54.65 -60.04 -8.36
CA ALA A 344 55.44 -61.22 -7.99
C ALA A 344 56.92 -61.08 -8.41
N GLY A 345 57.87 -61.34 -7.49
CA GLY A 345 59.31 -61.44 -7.77
C GLY A 345 60.19 -60.20 -7.56
N VAL A 346 59.64 -59.05 -7.13
CA VAL A 346 60.40 -57.80 -6.91
C VAL A 346 60.73 -57.58 -5.43
N SER A 347 61.90 -57.01 -5.12
CA SER A 347 62.34 -56.64 -3.76
C SER A 347 62.54 -55.11 -3.61
N GLY A 348 62.10 -54.53 -2.49
CA GLY A 348 62.25 -53.10 -2.16
C GLY A 348 60.92 -52.35 -2.05
N ASP A 349 60.84 -51.24 -1.32
CA ASP A 349 59.57 -50.49 -1.19
C ASP A 349 59.23 -49.69 -2.45
N ALA A 350 57.92 -49.50 -2.69
CA ALA A 350 57.47 -48.43 -3.56
C ALA A 350 57.74 -47.07 -2.89
N GLU A 351 58.32 -46.12 -3.63
CA GLU A 351 58.59 -44.77 -3.10
C GLU A 351 57.29 -43.99 -2.91
N PHE A 352 56.30 -44.20 -3.79
CA PHE A 352 55.00 -43.55 -3.72
C PHE A 352 53.89 -44.59 -3.65
N VAL A 353 52.97 -44.44 -2.69
CA VAL A 353 51.79 -45.29 -2.55
C VAL A 353 50.57 -44.41 -2.37
N SER A 354 49.49 -44.73 -3.09
CA SER A 354 48.18 -44.11 -2.94
C SER A 354 47.12 -45.20 -2.83
N VAL A 355 46.32 -45.14 -1.77
CA VAL A 355 45.27 -46.12 -1.47
C VAL A 355 43.96 -45.39 -1.22
N VAL A 356 42.89 -45.91 -1.78
CA VAL A 356 41.52 -45.43 -1.60
C VAL A 356 40.67 -46.63 -1.17
N ILE A 357 39.82 -46.40 -0.18
CA ILE A 357 38.96 -47.41 0.42
C ILE A 357 37.50 -46.97 0.26
N TYR A 358 36.67 -47.87 -0.26
CA TYR A 358 35.23 -47.71 -0.44
C TYR A 358 34.51 -48.75 0.39
N ASP A 359 33.43 -48.38 1.05
CA ASP A 359 32.56 -49.26 1.85
C ASP A 359 31.37 -49.70 1.00
#